data_AF-A0A9N8VBZ8-F1
#
_entry.id   AF-A0A9N8VBZ8-F1
#
_cell.length_a   1.000
_cell.length_b   1.000
_cell.length_c   1.000
_cell.angle_alpha   90.00
_cell.angle_beta   90.00
_cell.angle_gamma   90.00
#
_symmetry.space_group_name_H-M   'P 1'
#
loop_
_entity.id
_entity.type
_entity.pdbx_description
1 polymer ?
#
loop_
_entity_poly.entity_id
_entity_poly.type
_entity_poly.pdbx_seq_one_letter_code
_entity_poly.pdbx_strand_id
1 'polypeptide(L)'
;MVRFYSGKNIPMILGRDQNLYETDKDLNSSGCFYQKSVPEGANGRLDNDLLYGLNTQLRISKRIWYDAVKGFNLTRDFADLIDSMIKQTGKKPTIIAIGPVTNIATLLRAFPTYSKKIERVVWLAGALKVPGNLFSVPNNTGAEFNVFLDCVAANELLASELNITLLPLDFTSKTLLNAAFFDKLSELTSFYGKFTYNLLSIIRATWFDGYSTFFAKYQLWDPKAVSIVKGIDVSEPISNRSLAVTCVGDVNCDGQFMVSRVLTKANLYVALMCLEKSRLVQMSILSE
;
A
#
# COMPACT_ATOMS: atom_id res chain seq x y z
N MET A 1 7.18 -16.24 -2.97
CA MET A 1 6.42 -15.69 -1.82
C MET A 1 6.45 -16.69 -0.67
N VAL A 2 6.88 -16.24 0.51
CA VAL A 2 7.18 -17.06 1.69
C VAL A 2 5.95 -17.24 2.59
N ARG A 3 5.87 -18.37 3.30
CA ARG A 3 4.82 -18.63 4.29
C ARG A 3 5.14 -17.92 5.61
N PHE A 4 4.43 -16.82 5.89
CA PHE A 4 4.56 -16.10 7.16
C PHE A 4 3.50 -16.50 8.19
N TYR A 5 2.28 -16.82 7.77
CA TYR A 5 1.15 -17.02 8.67
C TYR A 5 0.83 -18.50 8.91
N SER A 6 0.90 -18.97 10.16
CA SER A 6 0.64 -20.37 10.53
C SER A 6 -0.84 -20.71 10.75
N GLY A 7 -1.76 -19.73 10.73
CA GLY A 7 -3.10 -19.92 11.31
C GLY A 7 -4.32 -19.88 10.40
N LYS A 8 -4.24 -19.42 9.14
CA LYS A 8 -5.44 -19.20 8.30
C LYS A 8 -5.19 -19.47 6.82
N ASN A 9 -6.13 -20.14 6.16
CA ASN A 9 -6.22 -20.25 4.70
C ASN A 9 -6.63 -18.90 4.08
N ILE A 10 -5.83 -17.86 4.29
CA ILE A 10 -6.07 -16.54 3.68
C ILE A 10 -5.86 -16.68 2.18
N PRO A 11 -6.85 -16.51 1.29
CA PRO A 11 -6.65 -16.63 -0.14
C PRO A 11 -5.64 -15.57 -0.63
N MET A 12 -4.83 -15.94 -1.62
CA MET A 12 -3.90 -15.02 -2.27
C MET A 12 -4.11 -15.11 -3.77
N ILE A 13 -4.36 -13.96 -4.37
CA ILE A 13 -4.56 -13.80 -5.81
C ILE A 13 -3.39 -13.00 -6.36
N LEU A 14 -3.00 -13.29 -7.59
CA LEU A 14 -2.06 -12.45 -8.31
C LEU A 14 -2.77 -11.14 -8.71
N GLY A 15 -2.05 -10.03 -8.62
CA GLY A 15 -2.50 -8.73 -9.14
C GLY A 15 -1.87 -8.46 -10.50
N ARG A 16 -2.24 -7.33 -11.12
CA ARG A 16 -1.55 -6.82 -12.31
C ARG A 16 -0.08 -6.55 -12.02
N ASP A 17 0.72 -6.81 -13.04
CA ASP A 17 2.17 -6.62 -13.08
C ASP A 17 2.58 -5.29 -13.74
N GLN A 18 1.64 -4.59 -14.39
CA GLN A 18 1.85 -3.30 -15.06
C GLN A 18 0.82 -2.26 -14.62
N ASN A 19 1.24 -1.00 -14.58
CA ASN A 19 0.35 0.14 -14.30
C ASN A 19 -0.59 0.45 -15.48
N LEU A 20 -1.67 1.18 -15.21
CA LEU A 20 -2.66 1.54 -16.23
C LEU A 20 -2.14 2.57 -17.23
N TYR A 21 -1.24 3.46 -16.82
CA TYR A 21 -0.69 4.48 -17.71
C TYR A 21 0.05 3.88 -18.93
N GLU A 22 0.93 2.90 -18.70
CA GLU A 22 1.69 2.26 -19.78
C GLU A 22 0.81 1.34 -20.62
N THR A 23 -0.08 0.57 -19.97
CA THR A 23 -0.98 -0.36 -20.67
C THR A 23 -2.02 0.35 -21.54
N ASP A 24 -2.53 1.51 -21.13
CA ASP A 24 -3.52 2.25 -21.91
C ASP A 24 -2.93 2.99 -23.12
N LYS A 25 -1.64 3.31 -23.06
CA LYS A 25 -0.95 4.07 -24.11
C LYS A 25 -0.20 3.17 -25.09
N ASP A 26 -0.30 1.84 -24.94
CA ASP A 26 0.48 0.85 -25.70
C ASP A 26 1.97 1.24 -25.78
N LEU A 27 2.49 1.84 -24.71
CA LEU A 27 3.89 2.18 -24.64
C LEU A 27 4.62 0.84 -24.60
N ASN A 28 5.33 0.52 -25.67
CA ASN A 28 6.14 -0.71 -25.80
C ASN A 28 7.34 -0.72 -24.81
N SER A 29 7.27 0.06 -23.73
CA SER A 29 8.07 -0.05 -22.53
C SER A 29 7.49 -1.16 -21.69
N SER A 30 8.22 -2.24 -21.50
CA SER A 30 7.81 -3.42 -20.71
C SER A 30 7.58 -3.10 -19.22
N GLY A 31 6.59 -2.25 -18.87
CA GLY A 31 6.29 -1.78 -17.52
C GLY A 31 7.35 -0.87 -16.89
N CYS A 32 8.31 -0.36 -17.67
CA CYS A 32 9.55 0.21 -17.13
C CYS A 32 9.48 1.69 -16.73
N PHE A 33 8.46 2.46 -17.14
CA PHE A 33 8.50 3.92 -17.00
C PHE A 33 8.49 4.35 -15.53
N TYR A 34 7.46 3.95 -14.77
CA TYR A 34 7.41 4.22 -13.34
C TYR A 34 8.13 3.15 -12.51
N GLN A 35 8.23 1.91 -12.99
CA GLN A 35 8.86 0.79 -12.24
C GLN A 35 10.34 1.02 -11.96
N LYS A 36 11.06 1.74 -12.83
CA LYS A 36 12.46 2.17 -12.57
C LYS A 36 12.61 3.01 -11.31
N SER A 37 11.50 3.51 -10.76
CA SER A 37 11.51 4.29 -9.53
C SER A 37 11.53 3.42 -8.27
N VAL A 38 11.29 2.12 -8.39
CA VAL A 38 11.43 1.16 -7.28
C VAL A 38 12.92 0.98 -6.98
N PRO A 39 13.38 1.32 -5.77
CA PRO A 39 14.77 1.11 -5.40
C PRO A 39 15.13 -0.37 -5.48
N GLU A 40 16.26 -0.67 -6.12
CA GLU A 40 16.85 -2.00 -6.02
C GLU A 40 17.42 -2.20 -4.60
N GLY A 41 17.37 -3.44 -4.10
CA GLY A 41 17.99 -3.76 -2.81
C GLY A 41 19.51 -3.90 -2.95
N ALA A 42 20.14 -4.37 -1.88
CA ALA A 42 21.61 -4.43 -1.78
C ALA A 42 22.27 -5.31 -2.88
N ASN A 43 21.51 -6.19 -3.53
CA ASN A 43 22.03 -7.11 -4.55
C ASN A 43 21.56 -6.80 -5.98
N GLY A 44 20.89 -5.66 -6.20
CA GLY A 44 20.56 -5.17 -7.55
C GLY A 44 19.57 -6.03 -8.32
N ARG A 45 18.72 -6.81 -7.64
CA ARG A 45 17.78 -7.74 -8.30
C ARG A 45 16.44 -7.74 -7.59
N LEU A 46 15.41 -7.21 -8.26
CA LEU A 46 14.05 -7.07 -7.71
C LEU A 46 13.44 -8.39 -7.20
N ASP A 47 13.78 -9.54 -7.78
CA ASP A 47 13.33 -10.87 -7.38
C ASP A 47 14.06 -11.42 -6.15
N ASN A 48 15.37 -11.19 -6.06
CA ASN A 48 16.20 -11.58 -4.91
C ASN A 48 16.03 -10.63 -3.72
N ASP A 49 15.77 -9.35 -3.98
CA ASP A 49 15.58 -8.30 -2.98
C ASP A 49 14.14 -8.18 -2.49
N LEU A 50 13.24 -9.11 -2.87
CA LEU A 50 11.94 -9.23 -2.21
C LEU A 50 12.14 -9.37 -0.70
N LEU A 51 11.55 -8.44 0.07
CA LEU A 51 11.79 -8.31 1.52
C LEU A 51 13.27 -8.07 1.88
N TYR A 52 13.99 -7.33 1.04
CA TYR A 52 15.39 -6.95 1.23
C TYR A 52 16.32 -8.16 1.42
N GLY A 53 16.06 -9.25 0.70
CA GLY A 53 16.87 -10.47 0.76
C GLY A 53 16.45 -11.46 1.84
N LEU A 54 15.56 -11.10 2.78
CA LEU A 54 15.04 -12.05 3.77
C LEU A 54 14.32 -13.23 3.13
N ASN A 55 13.70 -13.02 1.96
CA ASN A 55 13.00 -14.07 1.22
C ASN A 55 13.89 -15.31 0.99
N THR A 56 15.20 -15.14 0.84
CA THR A 56 16.17 -16.25 0.66
C THR A 56 16.38 -17.09 1.92
N GLN A 57 16.18 -16.51 3.10
CA GLN A 57 16.37 -17.16 4.40
C GLN A 57 15.11 -17.92 4.84
N LEU A 58 14.02 -17.77 4.10
CA LEU A 58 12.71 -18.22 4.51
C LEU A 58 12.25 -19.41 3.67
N ARG A 59 11.48 -20.30 4.31
CA ARG A 59 10.94 -21.47 3.61
C ARG A 59 9.90 -21.01 2.57
N ILE A 60 10.10 -21.47 1.33
CA ILE A 60 9.13 -21.27 0.26
C ILE A 60 7.77 -21.81 0.69
N SER A 61 6.72 -21.03 0.44
CA SER A 61 5.36 -21.46 0.73
C SER A 61 5.01 -22.68 -0.11
N LYS A 62 4.57 -23.77 0.53
CA LYS A 62 4.02 -24.96 -0.14
C LYS A 62 2.59 -24.75 -0.66
N ARG A 63 2.04 -23.53 -0.53
CA ARG A 63 0.68 -23.24 -0.99
C ARG A 63 0.62 -23.42 -2.50
N ILE A 64 -0.26 -24.30 -2.94
CA ILE A 64 -0.63 -24.42 -4.34
C ILE A 64 -1.51 -23.20 -4.64
N TRP A 65 -1.05 -22.37 -5.57
CA TRP A 65 -1.84 -21.28 -6.12
C TRP A 65 -3.00 -21.91 -6.87
N TYR A 66 -4.22 -21.69 -6.39
CA TYR A 66 -5.45 -22.37 -6.84
C TYR A 66 -5.63 -22.28 -8.37
N ASP A 67 -5.03 -21.26 -9.00
CA ASP A 67 -5.16 -20.94 -10.43
C ASP A 67 -3.88 -21.14 -11.27
N ALA A 68 -2.75 -21.56 -10.67
CA ALA A 68 -1.53 -21.84 -11.43
C ALA A 68 -1.69 -23.00 -12.44
N VAL A 69 -2.72 -23.82 -12.27
CA VAL A 69 -3.05 -24.96 -13.13
C VAL A 69 -4.10 -24.62 -14.19
N LYS A 70 -4.91 -23.56 -13.99
CA LYS A 70 -6.04 -23.19 -14.88
C LYS A 70 -5.81 -21.91 -15.68
N GLY A 71 -4.74 -21.18 -15.41
CA GLY A 71 -4.50 -19.84 -15.94
C GLY A 71 -5.15 -18.79 -15.05
N PHE A 72 -4.43 -17.70 -14.81
CA PHE A 72 -4.88 -16.61 -13.95
C PHE A 72 -5.75 -15.63 -14.76
N ASN A 73 -6.92 -15.27 -14.23
CA ASN A 73 -7.64 -14.09 -14.69
C ASN A 73 -7.74 -13.14 -13.51
N LEU A 74 -6.66 -12.38 -13.29
CA LEU A 74 -6.44 -11.51 -12.13
C LEU A 74 -7.68 -10.68 -11.75
N THR A 75 -8.38 -10.16 -12.76
CA THR A 75 -9.57 -9.32 -12.57
C THR A 75 -10.78 -10.13 -12.11
N ARG A 76 -10.99 -11.32 -12.70
CA ARG A 76 -12.06 -12.24 -12.31
C ARG A 76 -11.78 -12.88 -10.96
N ASP A 77 -10.54 -13.27 -10.69
CA ASP A 77 -10.12 -13.87 -9.42
C ASP A 77 -10.35 -12.88 -8.26
N PHE A 78 -10.12 -11.58 -8.49
CA PHE A 78 -10.44 -10.55 -7.50
C PHE A 78 -11.96 -10.37 -7.30
N ALA A 79 -12.74 -10.38 -8.38
CA ALA A 79 -14.19 -10.32 -8.31
C ALA A 79 -14.78 -11.53 -7.55
N ASP A 80 -14.31 -12.74 -7.87
CA ASP A 80 -14.74 -14.00 -7.25
C ASP A 80 -14.36 -14.06 -5.77
N LEU A 81 -13.23 -13.48 -5.39
CA LEU A 81 -12.84 -13.32 -3.98
C LEU A 81 -13.82 -12.41 -3.23
N ILE A 82 -14.20 -11.27 -3.80
CA ILE A 82 -15.18 -10.35 -3.19
C ILE A 82 -16.52 -11.07 -3.02
N ASP A 83 -17.00 -11.75 -4.06
CA ASP A 83 -18.27 -12.48 -4.02
C ASP A 83 -18.23 -13.63 -3.00
N SER A 84 -17.14 -14.38 -2.94
CA SER A 84 -16.94 -15.44 -1.97
C SER A 84 -16.93 -14.90 -0.54
N MET A 85 -16.26 -13.77 -0.29
CA MET A 85 -16.25 -13.13 1.02
C MET A 85 -17.65 -12.67 1.44
N ILE A 86 -18.39 -12.02 0.55
CA ILE A 86 -19.77 -11.58 0.82
C ILE A 86 -20.66 -12.78 1.11
N LYS A 87 -20.57 -13.84 0.29
CA LYS A 87 -21.34 -15.07 0.49
C LYS A 87 -21.04 -15.74 1.82
N GLN A 88 -19.77 -15.77 2.25
CA GLN A 88 -19.36 -16.43 3.48
C GLN A 88 -19.66 -15.61 4.74
N THR A 89 -19.55 -14.28 4.67
CA THR A 89 -19.63 -13.41 5.85
C THR A 89 -20.91 -12.60 5.96
N GLY A 90 -21.69 -12.53 4.87
CA GLY A 90 -22.84 -11.63 4.74
C GLY A 90 -22.47 -10.14 4.69
N LYS A 91 -21.17 -9.80 4.60
CA LYS A 91 -20.66 -8.43 4.71
C LYS A 91 -19.85 -8.06 3.47
N LYS A 92 -19.98 -6.81 3.05
CA LYS A 92 -19.10 -6.22 2.03
C LYS A 92 -17.69 -6.07 2.61
N PRO A 93 -16.62 -6.35 1.83
CA PRO A 93 -15.26 -6.16 2.31
C PRO A 93 -14.88 -4.69 2.42
N THR A 94 -14.13 -4.34 3.47
CA THR A 94 -13.26 -3.16 3.48
C THR A 94 -11.93 -3.56 2.82
N ILE A 95 -11.49 -2.79 1.82
CA ILE A 95 -10.19 -2.98 1.17
C ILE A 95 -9.17 -2.04 1.82
N ILE A 96 -8.01 -2.56 2.22
CA ILE A 96 -6.87 -1.75 2.67
C ILE A 96 -5.85 -1.72 1.55
N ALA A 97 -5.76 -0.58 0.85
CA ALA A 97 -4.81 -0.36 -0.23
C ALA A 97 -3.54 0.32 0.32
N ILE A 98 -2.47 -0.46 0.43
CA ILE A 98 -1.12 -0.04 0.85
C ILE A 98 -0.11 -0.10 -0.31
N GLY A 99 -0.62 -0.04 -1.53
CA GLY A 99 0.13 -0.07 -2.78
C GLY A 99 -0.62 0.70 -3.87
N PRO A 100 -0.13 0.69 -5.11
CA PRO A 100 -0.86 1.24 -6.25
C PRO A 100 -2.24 0.58 -6.39
N VAL A 101 -3.24 1.36 -6.80
CA VAL A 101 -4.63 0.91 -6.86
C VAL A 101 -5.03 0.32 -8.21
N THR A 102 -4.04 -0.06 -9.03
CA THR A 102 -4.19 -0.68 -10.36
C THR A 102 -5.19 -1.83 -10.36
N ASN A 103 -5.13 -2.71 -9.35
CA ASN A 103 -6.03 -3.86 -9.25
C ASN A 103 -7.49 -3.45 -9.04
N ILE A 104 -7.73 -2.41 -8.24
CA ILE A 104 -9.09 -1.90 -7.95
C ILE A 104 -9.63 -1.19 -9.19
N ALA A 105 -8.83 -0.33 -9.82
CA ALA A 105 -9.21 0.36 -11.05
C ALA A 105 -9.53 -0.65 -12.18
N THR A 106 -8.68 -1.67 -12.37
CA THR A 106 -8.91 -2.74 -13.34
C THR A 106 -10.20 -3.52 -13.05
N LEU A 107 -10.47 -3.85 -11.77
CA LEU A 107 -11.72 -4.47 -11.35
C LEU A 107 -12.93 -3.60 -11.73
N LEU A 108 -12.88 -2.31 -11.47
CA LEU A 108 -14.00 -1.40 -11.76
C LEU A 108 -14.18 -1.14 -13.25
N ARG A 109 -13.11 -1.20 -14.07
CA ARG A 109 -13.23 -1.18 -15.54
C ARG A 109 -14.00 -2.39 -16.06
N ALA A 110 -13.66 -3.59 -15.59
CA ALA A 110 -14.29 -4.82 -16.03
C ALA A 110 -15.68 -5.02 -15.42
N PHE A 111 -15.87 -4.61 -14.17
CA PHE A 111 -17.09 -4.79 -13.40
C PHE A 111 -17.49 -3.50 -12.64
N PRO A 112 -18.01 -2.47 -13.33
CA PRO A 112 -18.30 -1.16 -12.74
C PRO A 112 -19.23 -1.20 -11.51
N THR A 113 -20.13 -2.19 -11.45
CA THR A 113 -21.08 -2.39 -10.35
C THR A 113 -20.44 -2.90 -9.06
N TYR A 114 -19.17 -3.37 -9.09
CA TYR A 114 -18.47 -3.88 -7.90
C TYR A 114 -18.14 -2.79 -6.90
N SER A 115 -18.16 -1.52 -7.30
CA SER A 115 -18.16 -0.37 -6.38
C SER A 115 -19.22 -0.52 -5.28
N LYS A 116 -20.41 -1.04 -5.62
CA LYS A 116 -21.51 -1.28 -4.67
C LYS A 116 -21.33 -2.53 -3.81
N LYS A 117 -20.42 -3.44 -4.19
CA LYS A 117 -20.09 -4.67 -3.44
C LYS A 117 -18.96 -4.45 -2.43
N ILE A 118 -18.23 -3.34 -2.51
CA ILE A 118 -17.17 -2.96 -1.57
C ILE A 118 -17.76 -2.02 -0.51
N GLU A 119 -17.39 -2.23 0.75
CA GLU A 119 -17.87 -1.37 1.85
C GLU A 119 -17.21 0.01 1.78
N ARG A 120 -15.88 0.00 1.69
CA ARG A 120 -15.02 1.18 1.55
C ARG A 120 -13.61 0.74 1.17
N VAL A 121 -12.83 1.69 0.67
CA VAL A 121 -11.39 1.55 0.45
C VAL A 121 -10.66 2.47 1.41
N VAL A 122 -9.78 1.92 2.24
CA VAL A 122 -8.81 2.68 3.03
C VAL A 122 -7.52 2.70 2.24
N TRP A 123 -7.12 3.88 1.78
CA TRP A 123 -6.05 4.01 0.80
C TRP A 123 -4.93 4.88 1.35
N LEU A 124 -3.76 4.26 1.56
CA LEU A 124 -2.52 4.97 1.86
C LEU A 124 -1.98 5.56 0.57
N ALA A 125 -2.14 6.87 0.44
CA ALA A 125 -1.79 7.57 -0.77
C ALA A 125 -1.75 9.09 -0.59
N GLY A 126 -0.86 9.69 -1.36
CA GLY A 126 -0.82 11.13 -1.57
C GLY A 126 -0.05 11.90 -0.49
N ALA A 127 0.40 13.08 -0.88
CA ALA A 127 0.97 14.09 0.01
C ALA A 127 0.23 15.41 -0.29
N LEU A 128 -0.48 15.96 0.69
CA LEU A 128 -1.37 17.11 0.46
C LEU A 128 -0.77 18.43 0.92
N LYS A 129 -0.17 18.44 2.12
CA LYS A 129 0.49 19.62 2.69
C LYS A 129 1.92 19.33 3.16
N VAL A 130 2.43 18.15 2.84
CA VAL A 130 3.78 17.71 3.18
C VAL A 130 4.51 17.31 1.89
N PRO A 131 5.84 17.24 1.90
CA PRO A 131 6.59 16.68 0.79
C PRO A 131 6.19 15.22 0.51
N GLY A 132 6.29 14.85 -0.77
CA GLY A 132 6.23 13.48 -1.26
C GLY A 132 7.39 12.60 -0.76
N ASN A 133 7.33 11.31 -1.10
CA ASN A 133 8.29 10.31 -0.62
C ASN A 133 8.96 9.53 -1.77
N LEU A 134 9.04 10.09 -2.98
CA LEU A 134 9.77 9.44 -4.06
C LEU A 134 11.28 9.41 -3.78
N PHE A 135 11.89 8.24 -3.94
CA PHE A 135 13.31 8.02 -3.64
C PHE A 135 14.23 8.26 -4.84
N SER A 136 13.72 8.07 -6.05
CA SER A 136 14.48 7.97 -7.31
C SER A 136 14.17 9.08 -8.31
N VAL A 137 13.21 9.96 -7.98
CA VAL A 137 12.79 11.08 -8.82
C VAL A 137 12.84 12.38 -7.99
N PRO A 138 14.04 12.92 -7.71
CA PRO A 138 14.23 13.98 -6.72
C PRO A 138 13.54 15.31 -7.07
N ASN A 139 13.28 15.56 -8.36
CA ASN A 139 12.57 16.75 -8.81
C ASN A 139 11.07 16.72 -8.48
N ASN A 140 10.50 15.53 -8.27
CA ASN A 140 9.09 15.38 -7.94
C ASN A 140 8.92 15.31 -6.42
N THR A 141 8.85 16.49 -5.82
CA THR A 141 8.79 16.65 -4.36
C THR A 141 7.37 16.59 -3.79
N GLY A 142 6.34 16.44 -4.64
CA GLY A 142 4.94 16.45 -4.22
C GLY A 142 4.20 15.12 -4.35
N ALA A 143 4.80 14.12 -4.99
CA ALA A 143 4.15 12.84 -5.25
C ALA A 143 4.43 11.82 -4.14
N GLU A 144 3.39 11.06 -3.80
CA GLU A 144 3.53 9.88 -2.96
C GLU A 144 3.70 8.64 -3.84
N PHE A 145 4.53 7.71 -3.39
CA PHE A 145 5.04 6.58 -4.16
C PHE A 145 3.95 5.69 -4.76
N ASN A 146 2.93 5.30 -4.00
CA ASN A 146 1.85 4.45 -4.51
C ASN A 146 1.03 5.12 -5.61
N VAL A 147 0.82 6.43 -5.50
CA VAL A 147 0.07 7.23 -6.49
C VAL A 147 0.93 7.47 -7.74
N PHE A 148 2.21 7.73 -7.55
CA PHE A 148 3.18 7.92 -8.64
C PHE A 148 3.30 6.67 -9.51
N LEU A 149 3.33 5.49 -8.90
CA LEU A 149 3.44 4.22 -9.63
C LEU A 149 2.24 3.93 -10.55
N ASP A 150 1.06 4.50 -10.28
CA ASP A 150 -0.09 4.41 -11.17
C ASP A 150 -1.08 5.58 -11.01
N CYS A 151 -0.73 6.71 -11.61
CA CYS A 151 -1.54 7.93 -11.55
C CYS A 151 -2.88 7.82 -12.29
N VAL A 152 -2.99 6.91 -13.28
CA VAL A 152 -4.25 6.65 -13.98
C VAL A 152 -5.20 5.90 -13.06
N ALA A 153 -4.76 4.81 -12.44
CA ALA A 153 -5.58 4.07 -11.49
C ALA A 153 -6.02 4.93 -10.30
N ALA A 154 -5.14 5.83 -9.83
CA ALA A 154 -5.46 6.79 -8.79
C ALA A 154 -6.62 7.72 -9.20
N ASN A 155 -6.57 8.30 -10.40
CA ASN A 155 -7.65 9.14 -10.93
C ASN A 155 -8.97 8.35 -11.10
N GLU A 156 -8.91 7.12 -11.60
CA GLU A 156 -10.11 6.28 -11.74
C GLU A 156 -10.75 5.92 -10.41
N LEU A 157 -9.93 5.61 -9.40
CA LEU A 157 -10.44 5.35 -8.05
C LEU A 157 -11.14 6.60 -7.51
N LEU A 158 -10.52 7.79 -7.63
CA LEU A 158 -11.11 9.07 -7.20
C LEU A 158 -12.37 9.45 -7.98
N ALA A 159 -12.53 8.97 -9.22
CA ALA A 159 -13.71 9.16 -10.05
C ALA A 159 -14.84 8.14 -9.78
N SER A 160 -14.56 7.08 -9.03
CA SER A 160 -15.50 5.99 -8.78
C SER A 160 -16.61 6.36 -7.78
N GLU A 161 -17.59 5.47 -7.61
CA GLU A 161 -18.65 5.58 -6.58
C GLU A 161 -18.24 4.95 -5.24
N LEU A 162 -16.96 4.62 -5.05
CA LEU A 162 -16.48 4.02 -3.81
C LEU A 162 -16.51 5.03 -2.65
N ASN A 163 -16.74 4.51 -1.45
CA ASN A 163 -16.44 5.22 -0.21
C ASN A 163 -14.93 5.09 0.06
N ILE A 164 -14.20 6.20 0.01
CA ILE A 164 -12.73 6.20 0.09
C ILE A 164 -12.31 6.94 1.35
N THR A 165 -11.51 6.28 2.18
CA THR A 165 -10.76 6.92 3.27
C THR A 165 -9.31 7.06 2.81
N LEU A 166 -8.92 8.27 2.40
CA LEU A 166 -7.56 8.60 2.03
C LEU A 166 -6.72 8.85 3.28
N LEU A 167 -5.59 8.15 3.36
CA LEU A 167 -4.56 8.28 4.39
C LEU A 167 -3.30 8.87 3.75
N PRO A 168 -3.20 10.20 3.63
CA PRO A 168 -2.04 10.86 3.03
C PRO A 168 -0.83 10.81 3.97
N LEU A 169 0.34 11.14 3.42
CA LEU A 169 1.58 11.32 4.17
C LEU A 169 1.42 12.35 5.30
N ASP A 170 0.53 13.33 5.16
CA ASP A 170 0.14 14.26 6.23
C ASP A 170 -0.32 13.55 7.51
N PHE A 171 -0.85 12.34 7.36
CA PHE A 171 -1.34 11.49 8.45
C PHE A 171 -0.37 10.36 8.78
N THR A 172 0.07 9.61 7.77
CA THR A 172 0.86 8.38 7.97
C THR A 172 2.29 8.66 8.40
N SER A 173 2.86 9.81 8.01
CA SER A 173 4.25 10.19 8.33
C SER A 173 4.46 10.62 9.79
N LYS A 174 3.39 10.67 10.60
CA LYS A 174 3.44 11.07 12.00
C LYS A 174 3.84 9.94 12.97
N THR A 175 4.02 8.71 12.47
CA THR A 175 4.37 7.56 13.32
C THR A 175 5.77 7.06 12.99
N LEU A 176 6.77 7.61 13.68
CA LEU A 176 8.13 7.11 13.66
C LEU A 176 8.23 5.78 14.41
N LEU A 177 9.09 4.89 13.91
CA LEU A 177 9.50 3.71 14.65
C LEU A 177 10.24 4.15 15.92
N ASN A 178 9.87 3.58 17.07
CA ASN A 178 10.53 3.89 18.34
C ASN A 178 11.71 2.94 18.59
N ALA A 179 12.85 3.46 19.03
CA ALA A 179 14.04 2.67 19.37
C ALA A 179 13.75 1.59 20.43
N ALA A 180 13.05 1.95 21.52
CA ALA A 180 12.69 0.99 22.56
C ALA A 180 11.70 -0.08 22.09
N PHE A 181 10.85 0.21 21.10
CA PHE A 181 10.02 -0.82 20.47
C PHE A 181 10.87 -1.77 19.62
N PHE A 182 11.81 -1.24 18.84
CA PHE A 182 12.73 -2.05 18.06
C PHE A 182 13.60 -2.97 18.94
N ASP A 183 14.14 -2.43 20.03
CA ASP A 183 14.94 -3.21 20.98
C ASP A 183 14.08 -4.33 21.62
N LYS A 184 12.83 -4.04 21.98
CA LYS A 184 11.89 -5.08 22.47
C LYS A 184 11.59 -6.17 21.45
N LEU A 185 11.54 -5.85 20.15
CA LEU A 185 11.34 -6.89 19.13
C LEU A 185 12.48 -7.91 19.13
N SER A 186 13.70 -7.52 19.52
CA SER A 186 14.86 -8.42 19.62
C SER A 186 14.72 -9.44 20.76
N GLU A 187 13.95 -9.11 21.80
CA GLU A 187 13.70 -9.95 22.96
C GLU A 187 12.57 -10.96 22.71
N LEU A 188 11.75 -10.74 21.67
CA LEU A 188 10.64 -11.63 21.35
C LEU A 188 11.13 -12.98 20.83
N THR A 189 10.57 -14.05 21.39
CA THR A 189 10.86 -15.43 20.95
C THR A 189 9.94 -15.90 19.83
N SER A 190 8.83 -15.20 19.61
CA SER A 190 7.83 -15.51 18.59
C SER A 190 8.40 -15.37 17.18
N PHE A 191 7.89 -16.17 16.24
CA PHE A 191 8.31 -16.11 14.84
C PHE A 191 8.11 -14.70 14.25
N TYR A 192 6.95 -14.09 14.49
CA TYR A 192 6.64 -12.76 13.96
C TYR A 192 7.48 -11.65 14.59
N GLY A 193 7.78 -11.74 15.89
CA GLY A 193 8.68 -10.81 16.57
C GLY A 193 10.08 -10.84 15.96
N LYS A 194 10.67 -12.04 15.83
CA LYS A 194 11.98 -12.25 15.20
C LYS A 194 11.99 -11.84 13.74
N PHE A 195 10.96 -12.19 12.98
CA PHE A 195 10.83 -11.80 11.57
C PHE A 195 10.83 -10.27 11.42
N THR A 196 10.00 -9.59 12.21
CA THR A 196 9.89 -8.13 12.18
C THR A 196 11.21 -7.46 12.59
N TYR A 197 11.85 -7.95 13.66
CA TYR A 197 13.16 -7.48 14.09
C TYR A 197 14.22 -7.62 12.98
N ASN A 198 14.29 -8.79 12.34
CA ASN A 198 15.26 -9.06 11.28
C ASN A 198 15.02 -8.18 10.04
N LEU A 199 13.76 -7.99 9.65
CA LEU A 199 13.39 -7.14 8.52
C LEU A 199 13.78 -5.68 8.78
N LEU A 200 13.41 -5.15 9.93
CA LEU A 200 13.77 -3.78 10.32
C LEU A 200 15.29 -3.62 10.49
N SER A 201 15.99 -4.65 10.95
CA SER A 201 17.46 -4.65 11.06
C SER A 201 18.14 -4.54 9.69
N ILE A 202 17.63 -5.25 8.69
CA ILE A 202 18.15 -5.17 7.32
C ILE A 202 17.85 -3.80 6.72
N ILE A 203 16.61 -3.31 6.83
CA ILE A 203 16.24 -1.97 6.35
C ILE A 203 17.14 -0.90 6.99
N ARG A 204 17.33 -0.96 8.31
CA ARG A 204 18.23 -0.05 9.03
C ARG A 204 19.66 -0.09 8.48
N ALA A 205 20.16 -1.27 8.14
CA ALA A 205 21.53 -1.44 7.65
C ALA A 205 21.69 -1.04 6.17
N THR A 206 20.62 -1.07 5.37
CA THR A 206 20.69 -0.84 3.93
C THR A 206 20.27 0.57 3.51
N TRP A 207 19.29 1.18 4.18
CA TRP A 207 18.67 2.45 3.75
C TRP A 207 19.08 3.65 4.59
N PHE A 208 19.81 3.44 5.69
CA PHE A 208 20.09 4.48 6.66
C PHE A 208 21.56 4.46 7.10
N ASP A 209 22.14 5.66 7.21
CA ASP A 209 23.50 5.88 7.72
C ASP A 209 23.53 5.79 9.25
N GLY A 210 23.16 4.63 9.81
CA GLY A 210 23.29 4.32 11.23
C GLY A 210 21.99 4.32 12.04
N TYR A 211 22.13 4.03 13.34
CA TYR A 211 21.01 3.80 14.27
C TYR A 211 20.15 5.06 14.45
N SER A 212 20.77 6.23 14.68
CA SER A 212 20.05 7.47 14.96
C SER A 212 19.24 7.98 13.76
N THR A 213 19.76 7.86 12.55
CA THR A 213 19.07 8.33 11.33
C THR A 213 17.85 7.46 11.01
N PHE A 214 17.91 6.16 11.27
CA PHE A 214 16.79 5.24 11.13
C PHE A 214 15.60 5.62 12.02
N PHE A 215 15.80 5.79 13.32
CA PHE A 215 14.69 6.14 14.22
C PHE A 215 14.21 7.59 14.08
N ALA A 216 15.02 8.47 13.48
CA ALA A 216 14.61 9.83 13.14
C ALA A 216 13.74 9.92 11.88
N LYS A 217 13.81 8.92 10.97
CA LYS A 217 13.22 9.01 9.62
C LYS A 217 12.28 7.87 9.25
N TYR A 218 12.46 6.67 9.80
CA TYR A 218 11.68 5.50 9.40
C TYR A 218 10.26 5.57 9.96
N GLN A 219 9.27 5.58 9.07
CA GLN A 219 7.86 5.76 9.38
C GLN A 219 7.08 4.49 9.12
N LEU A 220 6.12 4.19 10.00
CA LEU A 220 5.27 3.01 9.91
C LEU A 220 4.02 3.27 9.06
N TRP A 221 4.20 3.62 7.78
CA TRP A 221 3.10 4.00 6.89
C TRP A 221 2.03 2.90 6.78
N ASP A 222 2.38 1.71 6.27
CA ASP A 222 1.40 0.64 6.03
C ASP A 222 0.76 0.11 7.32
N PRO A 223 1.51 -0.14 8.42
CA PRO A 223 0.90 -0.50 9.70
C PRO A 223 -0.10 0.54 10.20
N LYS A 224 0.12 1.83 9.91
CA LYS A 224 -0.81 2.90 10.25
C LYS A 224 -2.16 2.71 9.54
N ALA A 225 -2.16 2.36 8.26
CA ALA A 225 -3.39 2.08 7.51
C ALA A 225 -4.20 0.93 8.13
N VAL A 226 -3.52 -0.14 8.53
CA VAL A 226 -4.14 -1.28 9.23
C VAL A 226 -4.71 -0.86 10.59
N SER A 227 -3.97 -0.04 11.34
CA SER A 227 -4.38 0.42 12.68
C SER A 227 -5.69 1.21 12.68
N ILE A 228 -5.95 1.97 11.62
CA ILE A 228 -7.20 2.72 11.41
C ILE A 228 -8.38 1.78 11.22
N VAL A 229 -8.22 0.73 10.41
CA VAL A 229 -9.29 -0.25 10.17
C VAL A 229 -9.58 -1.08 11.43
N LYS A 230 -8.55 -1.34 12.24
CA LYS A 230 -8.67 -2.06 13.51
C LYS A 230 -9.21 -1.20 14.66
N GLY A 231 -9.39 0.11 14.46
CA GLY A 231 -9.82 1.04 15.51
C GLY A 231 -8.78 1.24 16.62
N ILE A 232 -7.52 0.84 16.38
CA ILE A 232 -6.40 1.09 17.30
C ILE A 232 -6.04 2.58 17.25
N ASP A 233 -6.07 3.13 16.04
CA ASP A 233 -5.89 4.54 15.78
C ASP A 233 -7.17 5.18 15.28
N VAL A 234 -7.30 6.49 15.51
CA VAL A 234 -8.49 7.27 15.14
C VAL A 234 -8.04 8.47 14.32
N SER A 235 -8.77 8.71 13.24
CA SER A 235 -8.60 9.92 12.44
C SER A 235 -9.88 10.75 12.50
N GLU A 236 -9.74 12.06 12.44
CA GLU A 236 -10.86 12.94 12.14
C GLU A 236 -11.08 12.97 10.63
N PRO A 237 -12.19 12.41 10.13
CA PRO A 237 -12.46 12.39 8.70
C PRO A 237 -12.89 13.78 8.24
N ILE A 238 -12.25 14.30 7.19
CA ILE A 238 -12.65 15.55 6.55
C ILE A 238 -13.17 15.25 5.15
N SER A 239 -14.48 15.47 4.94
CA SER A 239 -15.24 14.98 3.77
C SER A 239 -15.37 15.95 2.58
N ASN A 240 -14.63 17.06 2.52
CA ASN A 240 -14.91 18.14 1.56
C ASN A 240 -13.79 18.40 0.54
N ARG A 241 -13.23 17.36 -0.09
CA ARG A 241 -12.21 17.55 -1.13
C ARG A 241 -12.55 16.79 -2.40
N SER A 242 -12.78 17.53 -3.48
CA SER A 242 -12.61 17.03 -4.83
C SER A 242 -11.12 17.04 -5.16
N LEU A 243 -10.52 15.87 -5.28
CA LEU A 243 -9.10 15.70 -5.60
C LEU A 243 -8.95 15.01 -6.95
N ALA A 244 -7.92 15.40 -7.69
CA ALA A 244 -7.41 14.69 -8.86
C ALA A 244 -5.91 14.42 -8.67
N VAL A 245 -5.32 13.65 -9.58
CA VAL A 245 -3.89 13.35 -9.62
C VAL A 245 -3.33 13.80 -10.97
N THR A 246 -2.20 14.50 -10.95
CA THR A 246 -1.44 14.83 -12.18
C THR A 246 -0.98 13.55 -12.85
N CYS A 247 -1.32 13.39 -14.13
CA CYS A 247 -1.00 12.18 -14.89
C CYS A 247 -0.85 12.50 -16.38
N VAL A 248 0.25 13.17 -16.71
CA VAL A 248 0.55 13.71 -18.05
C VAL A 248 1.68 12.95 -18.75
N GLY A 249 2.39 12.07 -18.04
CA GLY A 249 3.56 11.36 -18.56
C GLY A 249 4.88 12.04 -18.28
N ASP A 250 4.91 12.93 -17.30
CA ASP A 250 6.12 13.59 -16.83
C ASP A 250 6.41 13.14 -15.40
N VAL A 251 7.45 12.32 -15.23
CA VAL A 251 7.88 11.80 -13.93
C VAL A 251 8.17 12.91 -12.91
N ASN A 252 8.47 14.13 -13.35
CA ASN A 252 8.74 15.25 -12.44
C ASN A 252 7.48 15.80 -11.76
N CYS A 253 6.29 15.53 -12.29
CA CYS A 253 5.04 16.05 -11.72
C CYS A 253 3.89 15.04 -11.62
N ASP A 254 3.99 13.88 -12.27
CA ASP A 254 3.00 12.81 -12.17
C ASP A 254 2.85 12.31 -10.72
N GLY A 255 1.66 11.83 -10.38
CA GLY A 255 1.35 11.30 -9.06
C GLY A 255 1.09 12.36 -7.99
N GLN A 256 1.20 13.65 -8.31
CA GLN A 256 0.90 14.73 -7.38
C GLN A 256 -0.62 14.94 -7.25
N PHE A 257 -1.10 15.10 -6.03
CA PHE A 257 -2.49 15.45 -5.77
C PHE A 257 -2.75 16.93 -6.07
N MET A 258 -3.87 17.19 -6.75
CA MET A 258 -4.35 18.54 -7.05
C MET A 258 -5.82 18.68 -6.67
N VAL A 259 -6.24 19.90 -6.35
CA VAL A 259 -7.67 20.20 -6.13
C VAL A 259 -8.38 20.12 -7.47
N SER A 260 -9.43 19.30 -7.54
CA SER A 260 -10.31 19.19 -8.70
C SER A 260 -11.57 20.01 -8.49
N ARG A 261 -12.08 20.63 -9.57
CA ARG A 261 -13.39 21.30 -9.58
C ARG A 261 -14.48 20.44 -10.22
N VAL A 262 -14.12 19.26 -10.74
CA VAL A 262 -14.96 18.45 -11.65
C VAL A 262 -15.23 17.04 -11.10
N LEU A 263 -14.37 16.51 -10.21
CA LEU A 263 -14.56 15.19 -9.60
C LEU A 263 -15.55 15.27 -8.43
N THR A 264 -16.75 14.75 -8.62
CA THR A 264 -17.87 14.88 -7.65
C THR A 264 -18.55 13.55 -7.30
N LYS A 265 -18.01 12.40 -7.69
CA LYS A 265 -18.71 11.11 -7.51
C LYS A 265 -18.22 10.26 -6.33
N ALA A 266 -16.93 10.27 -6.02
CA ALA A 266 -16.43 9.51 -4.87
C ALA A 266 -16.79 10.20 -3.55
N ASN A 267 -17.21 9.40 -2.57
CA ASN A 267 -17.31 9.86 -1.19
C ASN A 267 -15.91 9.80 -0.57
N LEU A 268 -15.16 10.89 -0.70
CA LEU A 268 -13.77 10.98 -0.25
C LEU A 268 -13.66 11.60 1.14
N TYR A 269 -13.17 10.81 2.09
CA TYR A 269 -12.77 11.25 3.41
C TYR A 269 -11.26 11.32 3.50
N VAL A 270 -10.71 12.48 3.85
CA VAL A 270 -9.27 12.66 4.04
C VAL A 270 -8.96 12.66 5.53
N ALA A 271 -8.09 11.76 5.98
CA ALA A 271 -7.54 11.78 7.32
C ALA A 271 -6.43 12.83 7.40
N LEU A 272 -6.59 13.87 8.24
CA LEU A 272 -5.56 14.92 8.43
C LEU A 272 -5.00 14.97 9.86
N MET A 273 -5.78 14.57 10.86
CA MET A 273 -5.36 14.56 12.25
C MET A 273 -5.43 13.14 12.81
N CYS A 274 -4.33 12.72 13.42
CA CYS A 274 -4.23 11.53 14.26
C CYS A 274 -4.42 12.01 15.69
N LEU A 275 -5.46 11.52 16.36
CA LEU A 275 -5.57 11.70 17.81
C LEU A 275 -4.55 10.75 18.43
N GLU A 276 -3.43 11.32 18.91
CA GLU A 276 -2.20 10.58 19.25
C GLU A 276 -2.44 9.30 20.05
N LYS A 277 -2.28 8.18 19.33
CA LYS A 277 -2.14 6.82 19.88
C LYS A 277 -0.96 6.08 19.23
N SER A 278 0.06 6.80 18.76
CA SER A 278 1.26 6.23 18.11
C SER A 278 1.93 5.13 18.95
N ARG A 279 1.97 5.32 20.29
CA ARG A 279 2.45 4.31 21.25
C ARG A 279 1.58 3.04 21.28
N LEU A 280 0.27 3.17 21.07
CA LEU A 280 -0.66 2.04 21.11
C LEU A 280 -0.54 1.14 19.87
N VAL A 281 -0.23 1.69 18.69
CA VAL A 281 0.02 0.87 17.48
C VAL A 281 1.20 -0.08 17.72
N GLN A 282 2.30 0.43 18.26
CA GLN A 282 3.48 -0.36 18.55
C GLN A 282 3.25 -1.32 19.74
N MET A 283 2.52 -0.89 20.78
CA MET A 283 2.14 -1.76 21.88
C MET A 283 1.20 -2.89 21.47
N SER A 284 0.25 -2.66 20.56
CA SER A 284 -0.65 -3.72 20.06
C SER A 284 0.09 -4.78 19.26
N ILE A 285 1.15 -4.39 18.54
CA ILE A 285 2.01 -5.34 17.80
C ILE A 285 2.74 -6.29 18.76
N LEU A 286 3.10 -5.84 19.97
CA LEU A 286 3.74 -6.70 20.97
C LEU A 286 2.77 -7.64 21.69
N SER A 287 1.46 -7.38 21.63
CA SER A 287 0.45 -8.15 22.37
C SER A 287 -0.19 -9.30 21.59
N GLU A 288 0.09 -9.40 20.28
CA GLU A 288 -0.36 -10.49 19.40
C GLU A 288 0.74 -11.53 19.17
#